data_AF-A0A936HCW1-F1
#
_entry.id   AF-A0A936HCW1-F1
#
_cell.length_a   1.000
_cell.length_b   1.000
_cell.length_c   1.000
_cell.angle_alpha   90.00
_cell.angle_beta   90.00
_cell.angle_gamma   90.00
#
_symmetry.space_group_name_H-M   'P 1'
#
loop_
_entity.id
_entity.type
_entity.pdbx_description
1 polymer ?
#
loop_
_entity_poly.entity_id
_entity_poly.type
_entity_poly.pdbx_seq_one_letter_code
_entity_poly.pdbx_strand_id
1 'polypeptide(L)' 'MIAVDTNILVRFLVNDDEAQARDAQHLLTDADCVYVAKTVVLELMWVLQAS' A
#
# COMPACT_ATOMS: atom_id res chain seq x y z
N MET A 1 12.73 -8.76 -3.58
CA MET A 1 12.30 -8.00 -2.39
C MET A 1 12.07 -6.55 -2.80
N ILE A 2 10.86 -6.05 -2.62
CA ILE A 2 10.50 -4.65 -2.89
C ILE A 2 10.22 -3.93 -1.57
N ALA A 3 10.54 -2.64 -1.47
CA ALA A 3 10.06 -1.79 -0.40
C ALA A 3 8.87 -0.97 -0.93
N VAL A 4 7.78 -0.89 -0.17
CA VAL A 4 6.58 -0.18 -0.60
C VAL A 4 6.39 1.12 0.15
N ASP A 5 5.79 2.08 -0.54
CA ASP A 5 5.37 3.37 0.02
C ASP A 5 3.94 3.28 0.58
N THR A 6 3.57 4.26 1.41
CA THR A 6 2.23 4.40 1.99
C THR A 6 1.15 4.39 0.92
N ASN A 7 1.38 5.05 -0.22
CA ASN A 7 0.38 5.15 -1.29
C ASN A 7 -0.03 3.80 -1.86
N ILE A 8 0.91 2.87 -2.05
CA ILE A 8 0.60 1.52 -2.56
C ILE A 8 -0.36 0.80 -1.61
N LEU A 9 -0.10 0.88 -0.30
CA LEU A 9 -0.95 0.26 0.70
C LEU A 9 -2.32 0.94 0.80
N VAL A 10 -2.38 2.27 0.65
CA VAL A 10 -3.66 3.00 0.60
C VAL A 10 -4.49 2.57 -0.61
N ARG A 11 -3.91 2.53 -1.81
CA ARG A 11 -4.62 2.10 -3.04
C ARG A 11 -5.15 0.68 -2.90
N PHE A 12 -4.34 -0.21 -2.32
CA PHE A 12 -4.73 -1.59 -2.08
C PHE A 12 -5.86 -1.74 -1.05
N LEU A 13 -5.81 -0.99 0.05
CA LEU A 13 -6.76 -1.14 1.17
C LEU A 13 -8.07 -0.38 0.98
N VAL A 14 -8.01 0.83 0.40
CA VAL A 14 -9.16 1.73 0.26
C VAL A 14 -9.89 1.51 -1.06
N ASN A 15 -9.18 1.05 -2.10
CA ASN A 15 -9.73 0.84 -3.44
C ASN A 15 -10.44 2.09 -3.98
N ASP A 16 -9.81 3.25 -3.80
CA ASP A 16 -10.37 4.55 -4.19
C ASP A 16 -10.23 4.84 -5.71
N ASP A 17 -9.31 4.17 -6.39
CA ASP A 17 -9.15 4.16 -7.84
C ASP A 17 -8.98 2.71 -8.33
N GLU A 18 -9.92 2.23 -9.16
CA GLU A 18 -9.96 0.82 -9.59
C GLU A 18 -8.73 0.37 -10.39
N ALA A 19 -8.11 1.26 -11.16
CA ALA A 19 -6.93 0.93 -11.96
C ALA A 19 -5.71 0.82 -11.04
N GLN A 20 -5.51 1.84 -10.19
CA GLN A 20 -4.38 1.87 -9.27
C GLN A 20 -4.46 0.81 -8.18
N ALA A 21 -5.66 0.49 -7.68
CA ALA A 21 -5.86 -0.56 -6.69
C ALA A 21 -5.51 -1.94 -7.26
N ARG A 22 -5.85 -2.20 -8.52
CA ARG A 22 -5.49 -3.42 -9.23
C ARG A 22 -3.99 -3.54 -9.44
N ASP A 23 -3.35 -2.46 -9.85
CA ASP A 23 -1.90 -2.43 -10.02
C ASP A 23 -1.16 -2.62 -8.68
N ALA A 24 -1.64 -1.98 -7.61
CA ALA A 24 -1.12 -2.16 -6.26
C ALA A 24 -1.32 -3.61 -5.77
N GLN A 25 -2.47 -4.21 -6.06
CA GLN A 25 -2.74 -5.62 -5.75
C GLN A 25 -1.74 -6.54 -6.46
N HIS A 26 -1.57 -6.41 -7.78
CA HIS A 26 -0.61 -7.23 -8.53
C HIS A 26 0.82 -7.05 -8.00
N LEU A 27 1.24 -5.81 -7.74
CA LEU A 27 2.57 -5.53 -7.20
C LEU A 27 2.80 -6.21 -5.84
N LEU A 28 1.78 -6.27 -4.98
CA LEU A 28 1.88 -6.90 -3.67
C LEU A 28 1.77 -8.43 -3.74
N THR A 29 0.95 -8.99 -4.64
CA THR A 29 0.74 -10.44 -4.75
C THR A 29 1.87 -11.14 -5.50
N ASP A 30 2.48 -10.48 -6.47
CA ASP A 30 3.51 -11.08 -7.32
C ASP A 30 4.91 -10.98 -6.71
N ALA A 31 5.06 -10.20 -5.64
CA ALA A 31 6.32 -10.05 -4.93
C ALA A 31 6.56 -11.20 -3.94
N ASP A 32 7.68 -11.92 -4.09
CA ASP A 32 8.12 -12.95 -3.14
C ASP A 32 8.28 -12.43 -1.70
N CYS A 33 8.63 -11.14 -1.57
CA CYS A 33 8.80 -10.47 -0.29
C CYS A 33 8.59 -8.96 -0.43
N VAL A 34 7.72 -8.44 0.42
CA VAL A 34 7.41 -7.01 0.54
C VAL A 34 7.96 -6.51 1.88
N TYR A 35 8.87 -5.54 1.81
CA TYR A 35 9.37 -4.82 2.96
C TYR A 35 8.50 -3.59 3.23
N VAL A 36 7.96 -3.50 4.44
CA VAL A 36 7.20 -2.36 4.91
C VAL A 36 7.97 -1.69 6.04
N ALA A 37 8.41 -0.45 5.81
CA ALA A 37 9.11 0.31 6.83
C ALA A 37 8.14 0.73 7.96
N LYS A 38 8.65 0.87 9.19
CA LYS A 38 7.84 1.34 10.33
C LYS A 38 7.16 2.68 10.06
N THR A 39 7.86 3.59 9.38
CA THR A 39 7.31 4.91 9.01
C THR A 39 6.12 4.82 8.07
N VAL A 40 6.15 3.87 7.12
CA VAL A 40 5.03 3.61 6.20
C VAL A 40 3.79 3.12 6.95
N VAL A 41 3.97 2.28 7.98
CA VAL A 41 2.85 1.86 8.85
C VAL A 41 2.27 3.04 9.65
N LEU A 42 3.13 3.90 10.20
CA LEU A 42 2.69 5.07 10.97
C LEU A 42 1.92 6.06 10.09
N GLU A 43 2.43 6.33 8.89
CA GLU A 43 1.79 7.24 7.95
C GLU A 43 0.48 6.65 7.41
N LEU A 44 0.44 5.34 7.11
CA LEU A 44 -0.79 4.64 6.73
C LEU A 44 -1.87 4.76 7.81
N MET A 45 -1.51 4.57 9.08
CA MET A 45 -2.43 4.77 10.20
C MET A 45 -2.99 6.21 10.21
N TRP A 46 -2.13 7.21 10.06
CA TRP A 46 -2.56 8.62 10.03
C TRP A 46 -3.49 8.91 8.86
N VAL A 47 -3.17 8.42 7.66
CA VAL A 47 -4.03 8.57 6.47
C VAL A 47 -5.40 7.94 6.73
N LEU A 48 -5.45 6.68 7.16
CA LEU A 48 -6.71 5.96 7.37
C LEU A 48 -7.57 6.54 8.51
N GLN A 49 -6.97 7.20 9.50
CA GLN A 49 -7.72 7.86 10.57
C GLN A 49 -8.29 9.22 10.15
N ALA A 50 -7.64 9.93 9.23
CA ALA A 50 -8.07 11.24 8.76
C ALA A 50 -9.06 11.16 7.58
N SER A 51 -9.30 9.96 7.05
CA SER A 51 -10.13 9.70 5.87
C SER A 51 -11.61 9.56 6.21
#